data_AF-A0AAU5C9X4-F1
#
_entry.id   AF-A0AAU5C9X4-F1
#
_cell.length_a   1.000
_cell.length_b   1.000
_cell.length_c   1.000
_cell.angle_alpha   90.00
_cell.angle_beta   90.00
_cell.angle_gamma   90.00
#
_symmetry.space_group_name_H-M   'P 1'
#
loop_
_entity.id
_entity.type
_entity.pdbx_description
1 polymer ?
#
loop_
_entity_poly.entity_id
_entity_poly.type
_entity_poly.pdbx_seq_one_letter_code
_entity_poly.pdbx_strand_id
1 'polypeptide(L)'
;MAGDARGLPRMGPVYASFRHWREHGLIAEFHDRLRETVREREGREAEPTAGIIDAESVRAAATVPAASRGYAGGRKVPSRKRHIVTDTLGLLLALAVTAANIGDRDAAAGLPMQLRRLHRDITLLWADGGYTGSLVAWCLDQLALTLEIVKRTDDMAGFVVLPRR
;
A
#
# COMPACT_ATOMS: atom_id res chain seq x y z
N MET A 1 20.37 16.35 -20.76
CA MET A 1 19.02 16.78 -21.20
C MET A 1 18.31 17.40 -20.00
N ALA A 2 18.60 18.66 -19.68
CA ALA A 2 17.85 19.38 -18.66
C ALA A 2 16.58 19.91 -19.33
N GLY A 3 15.43 19.33 -18.98
CA GLY A 3 14.13 19.77 -19.47
C GLY A 3 13.89 21.22 -19.05
N ASP A 4 13.55 22.02 -20.04
CA ASP A 4 13.23 23.43 -19.90
C ASP A 4 12.03 23.66 -18.97
N ALA A 5 12.26 24.34 -17.84
CA ALA A 5 11.29 24.57 -16.78
C ALA A 5 10.36 25.78 -17.03
N ARG A 6 10.36 26.34 -18.24
CA ARG A 6 9.51 27.47 -18.66
C ARG A 6 8.02 27.06 -18.71
N GLY A 7 7.38 27.00 -17.54
CA GLY A 7 5.95 26.71 -17.42
C GLY A 7 5.55 26.03 -16.10
N LEU A 8 6.54 25.55 -15.33
CA LEU A 8 6.26 24.97 -14.02
C LEU A 8 6.24 26.06 -12.93
N PRO A 9 5.34 25.94 -11.94
CA PRO A 9 5.36 26.84 -10.79
C PRO A 9 6.70 26.76 -10.07
N ARG A 10 7.13 27.88 -9.47
CA ARG A 10 8.38 27.93 -8.69
C ARG A 10 8.33 26.89 -7.58
N MET A 11 9.43 26.15 -7.38
CA MET A 11 9.49 25.05 -6.41
C MET A 11 9.14 25.49 -4.99
N GLY A 12 9.64 26.65 -4.54
CA GLY A 12 9.44 27.13 -3.16
C GLY A 12 7.97 27.18 -2.72
N PRO A 13 7.09 27.93 -3.41
CA PRO A 13 5.66 27.94 -3.12
C PRO A 13 4.99 26.57 -3.21
N VAL A 14 5.32 25.76 -4.22
CA VAL A 14 4.76 24.41 -4.38
C VAL A 14 5.08 23.53 -3.17
N TYR A 15 6.34 23.54 -2.74
CA TYR A 15 6.78 22.77 -1.59
C TYR A 15 6.22 23.31 -0.27
N ALA A 16 6.04 24.63 -0.15
CA ALA A 16 5.41 25.24 1.02
C ALA A 16 3.95 24.75 1.18
N SER A 17 3.17 24.74 0.10
CA SER A 17 1.80 24.20 0.11
C SER A 17 1.78 22.70 0.44
N PHE A 18 2.64 21.91 -0.20
CA PHE A 18 2.75 20.48 0.09
C PHE A 18 3.10 20.21 1.56
N ARG A 19 4.10 20.94 2.10
CA ARG A 19 4.50 20.81 3.51
C ARG A 19 3.33 21.13 4.42
N HIS A 20 2.64 22.25 4.18
CA HIS A 20 1.48 22.66 4.97
C HIS A 20 0.38 21.59 4.94
N TRP A 21 -0.01 21.09 3.76
CA TRP A 21 -1.01 20.03 3.65
C TRP A 21 -0.60 18.75 4.38
N ARG A 22 0.68 18.38 4.30
CA ARG A 22 1.21 17.20 4.99
C ARG A 22 1.17 17.37 6.50
N GLU A 23 1.58 18.53 7.01
CA GLU A 23 1.63 18.82 8.46
C GLU A 23 0.23 18.90 9.08
N HIS A 24 -0.78 19.30 8.31
CA HIS A 24 -2.18 19.34 8.75
C HIS A 24 -3.00 18.10 8.36
N GLY A 25 -2.38 17.05 7.80
CA GLY A 25 -3.09 15.81 7.44
C GLY A 25 -4.04 15.92 6.24
N LEU A 26 -4.08 17.07 5.56
CA LEU A 26 -5.01 17.35 4.46
C LEU A 26 -4.81 16.41 3.26
N ILE A 27 -3.59 15.90 3.06
CA ILE A 27 -3.33 14.92 2.00
C ILE A 27 -4.17 13.65 2.21
N ALA A 28 -4.24 13.15 3.45
CA ALA A 28 -5.04 11.98 3.78
C ALA A 28 -6.53 12.28 3.68
N GLU A 29 -6.98 13.42 4.23
CA GLU A 29 -8.38 13.84 4.15
C GLU A 29 -8.88 13.97 2.70
N PHE A 30 -8.11 14.63 1.83
CA PHE A 30 -8.48 14.77 0.42
C PHE A 30 -8.47 13.43 -0.30
N HIS A 31 -7.49 12.58 -0.01
CA HIS A 31 -7.42 11.24 -0.57
C HIS A 31 -8.67 10.43 -0.20
N ASP A 32 -9.07 10.42 1.07
CA ASP A 32 -10.18 9.59 1.56
C ASP A 32 -11.52 10.05 0.96
N ARG A 33 -11.76 11.36 0.88
CA ARG A 33 -12.95 11.93 0.22
C ARG A 33 -12.99 11.63 -1.28
N LEU A 34 -11.85 11.71 -1.96
CA LEU A 34 -11.77 11.38 -3.39
C LEU A 34 -12.01 9.90 -3.61
N ARG A 35 -11.46 9.02 -2.77
CA ARG A 35 -11.71 7.58 -2.79
C ARG A 35 -13.21 7.30 -2.67
N GLU A 36 -13.87 7.85 -1.64
CA GLU A 36 -15.31 7.68 -1.42
C GLU A 36 -16.12 8.13 -2.64
N THR A 37 -15.82 9.33 -3.16
CA THR A 37 -16.46 9.87 -4.36
C THR A 37 -16.30 8.96 -5.58
N VAL A 38 -15.10 8.41 -5.79
CA VAL A 38 -14.84 7.49 -6.91
C VAL A 38 -15.63 6.19 -6.72
N ARG A 39 -15.67 5.63 -5.50
CA ARG A 39 -16.43 4.40 -5.21
C ARG A 39 -17.92 4.58 -5.47
N GLU A 40 -18.50 5.67 -5.00
CA GLU A 40 -19.91 5.98 -5.23
C GLU A 40 -20.23 6.14 -6.73
N ARG A 41 -19.34 6.80 -7.49
CA ARG A 41 -19.48 6.95 -8.94
C ARG A 41 -19.41 5.63 -9.70
N GLU A 42 -18.65 4.67 -9.19
CA GLU A 42 -18.58 3.29 -9.70
C GLU A 42 -19.71 2.38 -9.16
N GLY A 43 -20.73 2.95 -8.50
CA GLY A 43 -21.89 2.23 -7.98
C GLY A 43 -21.56 1.31 -6.80
N ARG A 44 -20.51 1.63 -6.04
CA ARG A 44 -20.09 0.91 -4.83
C ARG A 44 -20.39 1.75 -3.58
N GLU A 45 -20.55 1.07 -2.45
CA GLU A 45 -20.56 1.74 -1.14
C GLU A 45 -19.25 2.51 -0.91
N ALA A 46 -19.35 3.69 -0.32
CA ALA A 46 -18.21 4.57 -0.02
C ALA A 46 -17.13 3.84 0.79
N GLU A 47 -17.53 3.01 1.74
CA GLU A 47 -16.63 2.17 2.53
C GLU A 47 -16.56 0.75 1.97
N PRO A 48 -15.36 0.21 1.66
CA PRO A 48 -15.20 -1.15 1.18
C PRO A 48 -15.30 -2.17 2.31
N THR A 49 -15.69 -3.40 1.95
CA THR A 49 -15.74 -4.55 2.87
C THR A 49 -14.60 -5.55 2.66
N ALA A 50 -13.81 -5.37 1.60
CA ALA A 50 -12.66 -6.19 1.27
C ALA A 50 -11.51 -5.36 0.71
N GLY A 51 -10.28 -5.86 0.87
CA GLY A 51 -9.09 -5.26 0.29
C GLY A 51 -8.08 -6.28 -0.22
N ILE A 52 -7.06 -5.79 -0.91
CA ILE A 52 -5.93 -6.56 -1.44
C ILE A 52 -4.66 -5.98 -0.82
N ILE A 53 -3.81 -6.82 -0.24
CA ILE A 53 -2.49 -6.43 0.26
C ILE A 53 -1.39 -6.97 -0.64
N ASP A 54 -0.45 -6.10 -1.00
CA ASP A 54 0.74 -6.46 -1.77
C ASP A 54 1.95 -5.61 -1.34
N ALA A 55 3.15 -6.08 -1.64
CA ALA A 55 4.39 -5.37 -1.36
C ALA A 55 5.28 -5.21 -2.59
N GLU A 56 5.84 -4.01 -2.75
CA GLU A 56 6.78 -3.72 -3.82
C GLU A 56 8.05 -3.06 -3.30
N SER A 57 9.21 -3.48 -3.81
CA SER A 57 10.50 -2.83 -3.52
C SER A 57 10.79 -1.73 -4.53
N VAL A 58 10.98 -0.51 -4.03
CA VAL A 58 11.32 0.68 -4.84
C VAL A 58 12.75 1.11 -4.55
N ARG A 59 13.51 1.47 -5.58
CA ARG A 59 14.87 2.01 -5.44
C ARG A 59 14.84 3.27 -4.57
N ALA A 60 15.69 3.31 -3.54
CA ALA A 60 15.81 4.46 -2.67
C ALA A 60 16.59 5.59 -3.37
N ALA A 61 16.08 6.82 -3.28
CA ALA A 61 16.84 7.99 -3.69
C ALA A 61 18.06 8.20 -2.76
N ALA A 62 19.09 8.90 -3.26
CA ALA A 62 20.29 9.19 -2.47
C ALA A 62 20.00 9.99 -1.18
N THR A 63 18.88 10.71 -1.15
CA THR A 63 18.40 11.49 0.00
C THR A 63 17.71 10.66 1.07
N VAL A 64 17.42 9.38 0.82
CA VAL A 64 16.81 8.49 1.81
C VAL A 64 17.89 8.03 2.81
N PRO A 65 17.67 8.24 4.13
CA PRO A 65 18.64 7.83 5.16
C PRO A 65 19.02 6.35 5.08
N ALA A 66 20.29 6.03 5.37
CA ALA A 66 20.79 4.65 5.38
C ALA A 66 19.99 3.75 6.33
N ALA A 67 19.56 4.29 7.48
CA ALA A 67 18.78 3.56 8.49
C ALA A 67 17.38 3.15 8.01
N SER A 68 16.83 3.75 6.94
CA SER A 68 15.48 3.46 6.44
C SER A 68 15.47 2.79 5.06
N ARG A 69 16.63 2.36 4.55
CA ARG A 69 16.79 1.60 3.30
C ARG A 69 17.48 0.27 3.54
N GLY A 70 17.13 -0.73 2.73
CA GLY A 70 17.69 -2.08 2.77
C GLY A 70 18.00 -2.60 1.37
N TYR A 71 18.47 -3.83 1.28
CA TYR A 71 18.72 -4.50 0.00
C TYR A 71 17.67 -5.59 -0.21
N ALA A 72 16.98 -5.52 -1.35
CA ALA A 72 15.97 -6.50 -1.70
C ALA A 72 16.63 -7.76 -2.30
N GLY A 73 16.53 -8.91 -1.61
CA GLY A 73 16.78 -10.26 -2.16
C GLY A 73 17.95 -10.38 -3.15
N GLY A 74 19.19 -10.22 -2.66
CA GLY A 74 20.41 -10.40 -3.47
C GLY A 74 20.79 -9.21 -4.39
N ARG A 75 19.93 -8.21 -4.54
CA ARG A 75 20.25 -7.01 -5.34
C ARG A 75 21.15 -6.06 -4.57
N LYS A 76 22.19 -5.53 -5.23
CA LYS A 76 23.13 -4.53 -4.67
C LYS A 76 22.60 -3.08 -4.71
N VAL A 77 21.30 -2.89 -4.89
CA VAL A 77 20.67 -1.57 -4.99
C VAL A 77 19.92 -1.26 -3.70
N PRO A 78 20.23 -0.14 -3.02
CA PRO A 78 19.46 0.29 -1.87
C PRO A 78 18.00 0.59 -2.24
N SER A 79 17.08 0.07 -1.44
CA SER A 79 15.64 0.13 -1.71
C SER A 79 14.82 0.25 -0.43
N ARG A 80 13.58 0.71 -0.58
CA ARG A 80 12.54 0.63 0.44
C ARG A 80 11.44 -0.28 -0.07
N LYS A 81 10.69 -0.89 0.84
CA LYS A 81 9.53 -1.69 0.46
C LYS A 81 8.26 -0.95 0.85
N ARG A 82 7.31 -0.85 -0.08
CA ARG A 82 5.97 -0.30 0.15
C ARG A 82 5.01 -1.47 0.27
N HIS A 83 4.32 -1.56 1.39
CA HIS A 83 3.22 -2.50 1.64
C HIS A 83 1.94 -1.70 1.50
N ILE A 84 1.10 -2.06 0.55
CA ILE A 84 -0.08 -1.31 0.18
C ILE A 84 -1.29 -2.20 0.38
N VAL A 85 -2.36 -1.63 0.97
CA VAL A 85 -3.70 -2.18 0.89
C VAL A 85 -4.52 -1.31 -0.06
N THR A 86 -5.16 -1.92 -1.05
CA THR A 86 -6.18 -1.28 -1.88
C THR A 86 -7.53 -1.94 -1.70
N ASP A 87 -8.61 -1.29 -2.09
CA ASP A 87 -9.89 -1.94 -2.31
C ASP A 87 -9.92 -2.71 -3.65
N THR A 88 -11.10 -3.26 -3.98
CA THR A 88 -11.35 -4.00 -5.24
C THR A 88 -11.35 -3.11 -6.49
N LEU A 89 -11.42 -1.79 -6.36
CA LEU A 89 -11.26 -0.84 -7.46
C LEU A 89 -9.80 -0.41 -7.65
N GLY A 90 -8.89 -0.88 -6.79
CA GLY A 90 -7.48 -0.47 -6.79
C GLY A 90 -7.23 0.86 -6.08
N LEU A 91 -8.20 1.38 -5.32
CA LEU A 91 -8.05 2.61 -4.56
C LEU A 91 -7.33 2.34 -3.25
N LEU A 92 -6.36 3.19 -2.91
CA LEU A 92 -5.52 3.02 -1.72
C LEU A 92 -6.35 3.13 -0.43
N LEU A 93 -6.03 2.28 0.56
CA LEU A 93 -6.69 2.24 1.88
C LEU A 93 -5.66 2.41 3.01
N ALA A 94 -4.53 1.73 2.90
CA ALA A 94 -3.46 1.84 3.88
C ALA A 94 -2.10 1.60 3.22
N LEU A 95 -1.05 2.20 3.78
CA LEU A 95 0.32 2.09 3.30
C LEU A 95 1.28 2.01 4.49
N ALA A 96 2.23 1.10 4.42
CA ALA A 96 3.44 1.10 5.26
C ALA A 96 4.69 1.07 4.38
N VAL A 97 5.74 1.80 4.78
CA VAL A 97 7.02 1.81 4.04
C VAL A 97 8.16 1.41 4.96
N THR A 98 8.78 0.28 4.65
CA THR A 98 9.84 -0.35 5.44
C THR A 98 11.17 -0.36 4.68
N ALA A 99 12.26 -0.72 5.36
CA ALA A 99 13.52 -1.03 4.68
C ALA A 99 13.36 -2.34 3.89
N ALA A 100 13.96 -2.46 2.70
CA ALA A 100 13.68 -3.58 1.81
C ALA A 100 14.19 -4.96 2.29
N ASN A 101 15.05 -4.98 3.31
CA ASN A 101 15.51 -6.20 3.96
C ASN A 101 14.54 -6.71 5.04
N ILE A 102 13.47 -5.97 5.36
CA ILE A 102 12.42 -6.44 6.26
C ILE A 102 11.50 -7.38 5.46
N GLY A 103 11.26 -8.56 6.03
CA GLY A 103 10.37 -9.57 5.44
C GLY A 103 8.93 -9.10 5.42
N ASP A 104 8.14 -9.57 4.46
CA ASP A 104 6.78 -9.06 4.26
C ASP A 104 5.88 -9.33 5.45
N ARG A 105 6.02 -10.47 6.12
CA ARG A 105 5.27 -10.81 7.34
C ARG A 105 5.54 -9.84 8.49
N ASP A 106 6.81 -9.55 8.75
CA ASP A 106 7.25 -8.70 9.87
C ASP A 106 6.91 -7.22 9.61
N ALA A 107 7.07 -6.78 8.36
CA ALA A 107 6.68 -5.44 7.93
C ALA A 107 5.16 -5.26 7.88
N ALA A 108 4.43 -6.32 7.53
CA ALA A 108 3.00 -6.28 7.34
C ALA A 108 2.23 -6.28 8.64
N ALA A 109 2.71 -6.84 9.76
CA ALA A 109 1.90 -6.93 10.99
C ALA A 109 1.26 -5.58 11.43
N GLY A 110 1.95 -4.46 11.23
CA GLY A 110 1.40 -3.13 11.53
C GLY A 110 0.30 -2.65 10.56
N LEU A 111 0.29 -3.15 9.32
CA LEU A 111 -0.57 -2.66 8.25
C LEU A 111 -2.04 -3.12 8.39
N PRO A 112 -2.38 -4.39 8.69
CA PRO A 112 -3.73 -4.81 9.04
C PRO A 112 -4.29 -4.12 10.28
N MET A 113 -3.45 -3.81 11.28
CA MET A 113 -3.87 -3.01 12.43
C MET A 113 -4.27 -1.60 12.03
N GLN A 114 -3.46 -0.95 11.19
CA GLN A 114 -3.78 0.36 10.65
C GLN A 114 -5.05 0.30 9.80
N LEU A 115 -5.18 -0.71 8.93
CA LEU A 115 -6.36 -0.95 8.11
C LEU A 115 -7.61 -1.06 8.99
N ARG A 116 -7.59 -1.88 10.05
CA ARG A 116 -8.73 -2.05 10.96
C ARG A 116 -9.12 -0.77 11.70
N ARG A 117 -8.14 0.09 12.01
CA ARG A 117 -8.37 1.39 12.65
C ARG A 117 -9.07 2.38 11.73
N LEU A 118 -8.73 2.36 10.45
CA LEU A 118 -9.23 3.31 9.45
C LEU A 118 -10.53 2.81 8.79
N HIS A 119 -10.62 1.51 8.57
CA HIS A 119 -11.64 0.84 7.75
C HIS A 119 -12.21 -0.37 8.49
N ARG A 120 -13.13 -0.11 9.42
CA ARG A 120 -13.68 -1.15 10.31
C ARG A 120 -14.54 -2.18 9.56
N ASP A 121 -15.14 -1.79 8.44
CA ASP A 121 -16.07 -2.64 7.68
C ASP A 121 -15.36 -3.65 6.79
N ILE A 122 -14.04 -3.49 6.62
CA ILE A 122 -13.21 -4.48 5.93
C ILE A 122 -13.07 -5.72 6.81
N THR A 123 -13.59 -6.85 6.33
CA THR A 123 -13.54 -8.15 7.03
C THR A 123 -12.74 -9.20 6.26
N LEU A 124 -12.37 -8.91 5.02
CA LEU A 124 -11.60 -9.78 4.15
C LEU A 124 -10.42 -9.03 3.52
N LEU A 125 -9.24 -9.65 3.57
CA LEU A 125 -8.01 -9.15 2.94
C LEU A 125 -7.40 -10.28 2.10
N TRP A 126 -7.25 -10.08 0.80
CA TRP A 126 -6.54 -11.02 -0.08
C TRP A 126 -5.05 -10.70 -0.13
N ALA A 127 -4.21 -11.73 -0.07
CA ALA A 127 -2.76 -11.59 -0.17
C ALA A 127 -2.12 -12.73 -0.96
N ASP A 128 -0.89 -12.54 -1.42
CA ASP A 128 -0.11 -13.60 -2.06
C ASP A 128 0.61 -14.51 -1.04
N GLY A 129 1.39 -15.47 -1.55
CA GLY A 129 2.15 -16.41 -0.72
C GLY A 129 3.18 -15.78 0.22
N GLY A 130 3.58 -14.51 0.00
CA GLY A 130 4.50 -13.78 0.88
C GLY A 130 3.93 -13.50 2.27
N TYR A 131 2.59 -13.48 2.40
CA TYR A 131 1.86 -13.14 3.62
C TYR A 131 1.37 -14.36 4.42
N THR A 132 1.81 -15.56 4.06
CA THR A 132 1.44 -16.81 4.75
C THR A 132 2.03 -16.90 6.18
N GLY A 133 1.63 -17.94 6.92
CA GLY A 133 2.15 -18.24 8.26
C GLY A 133 1.29 -17.67 9.39
N SER A 134 1.92 -17.35 10.52
CA SER A 134 1.23 -16.89 11.76
C SER A 134 0.42 -15.61 11.58
N LEU A 135 0.74 -14.79 10.58
CA LEU A 135 0.00 -13.57 10.25
C LEU A 135 -1.48 -13.85 9.95
N VAL A 136 -1.79 -14.98 9.29
CA VAL A 136 -3.16 -15.36 8.93
C VAL A 136 -4.00 -15.56 10.19
N ALA A 137 -3.51 -16.38 11.13
CA ALA A 137 -4.19 -16.63 12.39
C ALA A 137 -4.29 -15.36 13.23
N TRP A 138 -3.20 -14.58 13.30
CA TRP A 138 -3.18 -13.33 14.07
C TRP A 138 -4.19 -12.29 13.57
N CYS A 139 -4.35 -12.13 12.24
CA CYS A 139 -5.36 -11.23 11.67
C CYS A 139 -6.77 -11.64 12.10
N LEU A 140 -7.07 -12.94 12.11
CA LEU A 140 -8.36 -13.44 12.53
C LEU A 140 -8.57 -13.23 14.03
N ASP A 141 -7.62 -13.68 14.85
CA ASP A 141 -7.74 -13.72 16.31
C ASP A 141 -7.72 -12.33 16.95
N GLN A 142 -6.89 -11.42 16.43
CA GLN A 142 -6.68 -10.10 17.05
C GLN A 142 -7.50 -9.00 16.40
N LEU A 143 -7.84 -9.15 15.13
CA LEU A 143 -8.47 -8.08 14.36
C LEU A 143 -9.84 -8.50 13.79
N ALA A 144 -10.32 -9.72 13.99
CA ALA A 144 -11.52 -10.25 13.30
C ALA A 144 -11.45 -10.05 11.77
N LEU A 145 -10.23 -10.14 11.21
CA LEU A 145 -9.93 -9.91 9.80
C LEU A 145 -9.51 -11.22 9.14
N THR A 146 -10.25 -11.66 8.14
CA THR A 146 -9.87 -12.84 7.35
C THR A 146 -8.75 -12.46 6.39
N LEU A 147 -7.58 -13.07 6.54
CA LEU A 147 -6.49 -12.96 5.57
C LEU A 147 -6.47 -14.20 4.67
N GLU A 148 -6.95 -14.06 3.44
CA GLU A 148 -7.02 -15.14 2.47
C GLU A 148 -5.77 -15.14 1.58
N ILE A 149 -5.01 -16.24 1.63
CA ILE A 149 -3.82 -16.41 0.80
C ILE A 149 -4.22 -16.99 -0.56
N VAL A 150 -4.11 -16.16 -1.58
CA VAL A 150 -4.39 -16.53 -2.97
C VAL A 150 -3.12 -17.09 -3.60
N LYS A 151 -3.10 -18.40 -3.81
CA LYS A 151 -1.97 -19.07 -4.48
C LYS A 151 -2.03 -18.81 -5.99
N ARG A 152 -0.86 -18.63 -6.62
CA ARG A 152 -0.76 -18.80 -8.07
C ARG A 152 -0.99 -20.27 -8.38
N THR A 153 -1.92 -20.57 -9.29
CA THR A 153 -1.99 -21.88 -9.93
C THR A 153 -0.87 -21.95 -10.96
N ASP A 154 0.14 -22.77 -10.68
CA ASP A 154 1.36 -22.90 -11.49
C ASP A 154 1.15 -23.69 -12.80
N ASP A 155 -0.07 -24.19 -13.08
CA ASP A 155 -0.37 -25.06 -14.21
C ASP A 155 -0.74 -24.35 -15.53
N MET A 156 -0.77 -23.02 -15.59
CA MET A 156 -1.27 -22.29 -16.77
C MET A 156 -0.32 -21.18 -17.21
N ALA A 157 0.29 -21.33 -18.39
CA ALA A 157 1.16 -20.34 -19.01
C ALA A 157 0.37 -19.07 -19.41
N GLY A 158 0.53 -17.98 -18.66
CA GLY A 158 -0.05 -16.68 -18.98
C GLY A 158 -0.53 -15.90 -17.75
N PHE A 159 -0.94 -14.64 -17.96
CA PHE A 159 -1.64 -13.86 -16.95
C PHE A 159 -3.11 -14.28 -16.93
N VAL A 160 -3.51 -15.03 -15.90
CA VAL A 160 -4.91 -15.43 -15.67
C VAL A 160 -5.52 -14.49 -14.64
N VAL A 161 -6.60 -13.82 -15.01
CA VAL A 161 -7.39 -13.02 -14.07
C VAL A 161 -8.02 -13.95 -13.07
N LEU A 162 -7.62 -13.84 -11.81
CA LEU A 162 -8.23 -14.58 -10.72
C LEU A 162 -9.64 -14.03 -10.46
N PRO A 163 -10.64 -14.88 -10.15
CA PRO A 163 -12.05 -14.47 -10.14
C PRO A 163 -12.39 -13.34 -9.14
N ARG A 164 -11.52 -13.06 -8.16
CA ARG A 164 -11.72 -11.99 -7.17
C ARG A 164 -10.38 -11.36 -6.78
N ARG A 165 -10.30 -10.04 -6.95
CA ARG A 165 -9.31 -9.10 -6.42
C ARG A 165 -10.12 -7.98 -5.77
#